data_AF-A0A094CKJ2-F1
#
_entry.id   AF-A0A094CKJ2-F1
#
_cell.length_a   1.000
_cell.length_b   1.000
_cell.length_c   1.000
_cell.angle_alpha   90.00
_cell.angle_beta   90.00
_cell.angle_gamma   90.00
#
_symmetry.space_group_name_H-M   'P 1'
#
loop_
_entity.id
_entity.type
_entity.pdbx_description
1 polymer ?
#
loop_
_entity_poly.entity_id
_entity_poly.type
_entity_poly.pdbx_seq_one_letter_code
_entity_poly.pdbx_strand_id
1 'polypeptide(L)'
;MPTFDSFVKFDDAVRYREALECAAAKDSKNFVVDFGSRVSWIASNVGSDGFKTLMEEGGAPRTEGAPARWINIWAPDLQPDVVDAIGLRYGFSERLKAILRTTPPANSSEAPVENYTAEKEFDLPSVPDVEQGIPTPLTRLSSTLKAAKPNTRNFFNIAANFSSYQSIDIGEKFICIGANWMHPIERNSGVVEPERLWSWIVLCDDATVISFHEDPRPKDVDSKYIKTVRKNTLSVLSQLSIIGWDAADGVELISLRQRAGSKELTGIEGASNLFYYLFDDWTATYTLLMVLQGNLEKLRKKIMAGLDQNRPDALAKEIIPKLYELGKLLRSNQHLFKGYENLITRILKYEYKEGGDSSPEQVSVTQSACRRFERLQDNIRFLVLNYVEEAIGEIEGLHNTYFNITTQKDSMATAKLTSNATLLSKLGVLFLPLDAFVGG
;
A
#
# COMPACT_ATOMS: atom_id res chain seq x y z
N MET A 1 -38.63 -19.40 2.62
CA MET A 1 -37.44 -19.01 1.84
C MET A 1 -36.28 -19.90 2.27
N PRO A 2 -35.34 -20.27 1.39
CA PRO A 2 -34.14 -21.00 1.81
C PRO A 2 -33.36 -20.16 2.84
N THR A 3 -32.91 -20.78 3.92
CA THR A 3 -32.06 -20.15 4.94
C THR A 3 -30.60 -20.51 4.70
N PHE A 4 -29.70 -19.57 4.99
CA PHE A 4 -28.27 -19.81 4.88
C PHE A 4 -27.78 -20.71 6.02
N ASP A 5 -27.56 -22.00 5.72
CA ASP A 5 -27.26 -23.03 6.75
C ASP A 5 -25.78 -23.48 6.75
N SER A 6 -24.86 -22.70 6.17
CA SER A 6 -23.43 -23.10 6.04
C SER A 6 -22.55 -22.71 7.24
N PHE A 7 -23.12 -22.09 8.28
CA PHE A 7 -22.35 -21.65 9.45
C PHE A 7 -21.97 -22.83 10.36
N VAL A 8 -20.71 -22.84 10.78
CA VAL A 8 -20.18 -23.74 11.80
C VAL A 8 -19.63 -22.95 12.97
N LYS A 9 -19.66 -23.52 14.18
CA LYS A 9 -19.21 -22.85 15.39
C LYS A 9 -17.70 -22.60 15.35
N PHE A 10 -17.29 -21.35 15.22
CA PHE A 10 -15.88 -20.96 15.12
C PHE A 10 -15.14 -21.01 16.47
N ASP A 11 -15.89 -21.06 17.57
CA ASP A 11 -15.37 -21.30 18.92
C ASP A 11 -15.04 -22.77 19.21
N ASP A 12 -15.22 -23.68 18.24
CA ASP A 12 -14.76 -25.07 18.34
C ASP A 12 -13.31 -25.23 17.86
N ALA A 13 -12.47 -25.97 18.60
CA ALA A 13 -11.03 -26.06 18.34
C ALA A 13 -10.65 -26.76 17.03
N VAL A 14 -11.50 -27.66 16.53
CA VAL A 14 -11.29 -28.30 15.23
C VAL A 14 -11.69 -27.32 14.14
N ARG A 15 -12.91 -26.77 14.23
CA ARG A 15 -13.43 -25.83 13.23
C ARG A 15 -12.60 -24.55 13.12
N TYR A 16 -12.08 -24.06 14.24
CA TYR A 16 -11.18 -22.91 14.28
C TYR A 16 -9.92 -23.13 13.42
N ARG A 17 -9.26 -24.29 13.58
CA ARG A 17 -8.06 -24.62 12.81
C ARG A 17 -8.38 -24.82 11.33
N GLU A 18 -9.43 -25.57 11.02
CA GLU A 18 -9.90 -25.79 9.64
C GLU A 18 -10.21 -24.47 8.92
N ALA A 19 -10.90 -23.55 9.60
CA ALA A 19 -11.23 -22.23 9.09
C ALA A 19 -9.97 -21.38 8.81
N LEU A 20 -8.99 -21.35 9.71
CA LEU A 20 -7.75 -20.60 9.51
C LEU A 20 -6.89 -21.20 8.40
N GLU A 21 -6.78 -22.53 8.33
CA GLU A 21 -6.08 -23.22 7.25
C GLU A 21 -6.74 -22.94 5.90
N CYS A 22 -8.08 -23.02 5.85
CA CYS A 22 -8.85 -22.70 4.65
C CYS A 22 -8.71 -21.23 4.24
N ALA A 23 -8.75 -20.29 5.18
CA ALA A 23 -8.56 -18.87 4.89
C ALA A 23 -7.12 -18.54 4.43
N ALA A 24 -6.13 -19.30 4.89
CA ALA A 24 -4.72 -19.14 4.50
C ALA A 24 -4.37 -19.80 3.16
N ALA A 25 -5.21 -20.70 2.64
CA ALA A 25 -4.95 -21.46 1.43
C ALA A 25 -5.00 -20.59 0.16
N LYS A 26 -4.10 -20.86 -0.80
CA LYS A 26 -3.97 -20.08 -2.05
C LYS A 26 -5.27 -20.04 -2.88
N ASP A 27 -6.06 -21.10 -2.82
CA ASP A 27 -7.31 -21.31 -3.54
C ASP A 27 -8.56 -20.85 -2.76
N SER A 28 -8.39 -20.37 -1.52
CA SER A 28 -9.46 -19.78 -0.74
C SER A 28 -10.11 -18.62 -1.48
N LYS A 29 -11.44 -18.63 -1.54
CA LYS A 29 -12.25 -17.65 -2.26
C LYS A 29 -12.78 -16.57 -1.32
N ASN A 30 -13.39 -16.98 -0.21
CA ASN A 30 -14.06 -16.07 0.71
C ASN A 30 -14.34 -16.76 2.05
N PHE A 31 -14.73 -15.97 3.05
CA PHE A 31 -15.35 -16.48 4.27
C PHE A 31 -16.34 -15.45 4.81
N VAL A 32 -17.26 -15.92 5.65
CA VAL A 32 -18.24 -15.10 6.35
C VAL A 32 -18.22 -15.47 7.83
N VAL A 33 -18.05 -14.50 8.71
CA VAL A 33 -18.03 -14.70 10.16
C VAL A 33 -19.11 -13.86 10.80
N ASP A 34 -20.00 -14.48 11.58
CA ASP A 34 -20.85 -13.79 12.54
C ASP A 34 -20.21 -13.89 13.92
N PHE A 35 -19.99 -12.76 14.58
CA PHE A 35 -19.34 -12.73 15.90
C PHE A 35 -20.01 -11.77 16.87
N GLY A 36 -19.84 -12.07 18.15
CA GLY A 36 -20.18 -11.20 19.27
C GLY A 36 -19.29 -11.47 20.47
N SER A 37 -19.67 -11.01 21.67
CA SER A 37 -18.84 -11.25 22.86
C SER A 37 -18.68 -12.75 23.16
N ARG A 38 -19.77 -13.51 23.06
CA ARG A 38 -19.85 -14.87 23.62
C ARG A 38 -19.77 -15.99 22.60
N VAL A 39 -20.22 -15.74 21.37
CA VAL A 39 -20.26 -16.76 20.32
C VAL A 39 -19.70 -16.22 19.02
N SER A 40 -19.15 -17.13 18.22
CA SER A 40 -18.68 -16.85 16.88
C SER A 40 -18.93 -18.05 15.95
N TRP A 41 -19.32 -17.75 14.72
CA TRP A 41 -19.74 -18.70 13.70
C TRP A 41 -19.11 -18.31 12.37
N ILE A 42 -18.62 -19.29 11.62
CA ILE A 42 -17.94 -19.06 10.34
C ILE A 42 -18.50 -19.96 9.24
N ALA A 43 -18.56 -19.45 8.02
CA ALA A 43 -18.70 -20.20 6.80
C ALA A 43 -17.49 -19.90 5.90
N SER A 44 -16.90 -20.91 5.27
CA SER A 44 -15.73 -20.77 4.39
C SER A 44 -16.09 -21.16 2.96
N ASN A 45 -15.51 -20.47 1.98
CA ASN A 45 -15.71 -20.71 0.55
C ASN A 45 -17.18 -20.80 0.13
N VAL A 46 -17.99 -19.83 0.55
CA VAL A 46 -19.39 -19.71 0.20
C VAL A 46 -19.52 -19.48 -1.32
N GLY A 47 -20.32 -20.32 -1.97
CA GLY A 47 -20.58 -20.23 -3.41
C GLY A 47 -21.56 -19.11 -3.79
N SER A 48 -21.73 -18.84 -5.09
CA SER A 48 -22.58 -17.75 -5.60
C SER A 48 -24.03 -17.84 -5.11
N ASP A 49 -24.65 -19.02 -5.09
CA ASP A 49 -26.05 -19.18 -4.61
C ASP A 49 -26.17 -19.00 -3.09
N GLY A 50 -25.13 -19.38 -2.35
CA GLY A 50 -25.02 -19.09 -0.92
C GLY A 50 -24.96 -17.59 -0.67
N PHE A 51 -24.24 -16.83 -1.51
CA PHE A 51 -24.19 -15.37 -1.43
C PHE A 51 -25.52 -14.71 -1.82
N LYS A 52 -26.24 -15.20 -2.82
CA LYS A 52 -27.59 -14.71 -3.12
C LYS A 52 -28.50 -14.83 -1.89
N THR A 53 -28.50 -16.01 -1.26
CA THR A 53 -29.26 -16.26 -0.03
C THR A 53 -28.78 -15.39 1.14
N LEU A 54 -27.47 -15.21 1.29
CA LEU A 54 -26.86 -14.37 2.34
C LEU A 54 -27.24 -12.88 2.19
N MET A 55 -27.39 -12.41 0.95
CA MET A 55 -27.71 -11.03 0.60
C MET A 55 -29.22 -10.76 0.53
N GLU A 56 -30.05 -11.79 0.48
CA GLU A 56 -31.50 -11.67 0.61
C GLU A 56 -31.89 -11.20 2.01
N GLU A 57 -32.85 -10.28 2.08
CA GLU A 57 -33.33 -9.78 3.36
C GLU A 57 -33.98 -10.90 4.18
N GLY A 58 -33.43 -11.16 5.37
CA GLY A 58 -33.85 -12.28 6.21
C GLY A 58 -33.38 -13.67 5.74
N GLY A 59 -32.63 -13.78 4.64
CA GLY A 59 -32.10 -15.06 4.14
C GLY A 59 -30.98 -15.65 5.02
N ALA A 60 -30.28 -14.79 5.76
CA ALA A 60 -29.24 -15.18 6.71
C ALA A 60 -29.30 -14.31 7.98
N PRO A 61 -30.28 -14.56 8.87
CA PRO A 61 -30.40 -13.80 10.11
C PRO A 61 -29.14 -13.92 10.96
N ARG A 62 -28.88 -12.91 11.78
CA ARG A 62 -27.76 -12.92 12.73
C ARG A 62 -27.91 -14.09 13.69
N THR A 63 -26.85 -14.84 13.92
CA THR A 63 -26.85 -15.83 14.99
C THR A 63 -27.02 -15.13 16.34
N GLU A 64 -27.86 -15.68 17.23
CA GLU A 64 -28.09 -15.13 18.56
C GLU A 64 -26.77 -14.96 19.33
N GLY A 65 -26.51 -13.76 19.86
CA GLY A 65 -25.26 -13.43 20.54
C GLY A 65 -24.07 -13.10 19.62
N ALA A 66 -24.27 -13.09 18.29
CA ALA A 66 -23.29 -12.70 17.27
C ALA A 66 -23.85 -11.61 16.33
N PRO A 67 -23.97 -10.35 16.80
CA PRO A 67 -24.67 -9.30 16.08
C PRO A 67 -23.89 -8.66 14.91
N ALA A 68 -22.56 -8.86 14.82
CA ALA A 68 -21.73 -8.27 13.77
C ALA A 68 -21.35 -9.31 12.71
N ARG A 69 -21.33 -8.92 11.42
CA ARG A 69 -20.76 -9.73 10.32
C ARG A 69 -19.40 -9.23 9.91
N TRP A 70 -18.57 -10.17 9.49
CA TRP A 70 -17.52 -9.94 8.55
C TRP A 70 -17.70 -10.80 7.30
N ILE A 71 -17.60 -10.19 6.11
CA ILE A 71 -17.51 -10.89 4.83
C ILE A 71 -16.15 -10.57 4.23
N ASN A 72 -15.33 -11.59 3.97
CA ASN A 72 -14.04 -11.40 3.32
C ASN A 72 -14.01 -12.08 1.96
N ILE A 73 -13.51 -11.38 0.94
CA ILE A 73 -13.43 -11.85 -0.44
C ILE A 73 -11.99 -11.69 -0.95
N TRP A 74 -11.38 -12.80 -1.33
CA TRP A 74 -10.10 -12.84 -2.02
C TRP A 74 -10.34 -12.78 -3.53
N ALA A 75 -9.56 -11.99 -4.26
CA ALA A 75 -9.63 -11.91 -5.73
C ALA A 75 -11.08 -11.70 -6.24
N PRO A 76 -11.69 -10.53 -5.94
CA PRO A 76 -13.07 -10.22 -6.33
C PRO A 76 -13.31 -10.26 -7.85
N ASP A 77 -12.27 -10.05 -8.66
CA ASP A 77 -12.28 -10.17 -10.13
C ASP A 77 -12.67 -11.58 -10.60
N LEU A 78 -12.39 -12.60 -9.79
CA LEU A 78 -12.74 -13.99 -10.08
C LEU A 78 -14.05 -14.44 -9.44
N GLN A 79 -14.78 -13.52 -8.80
CA GLN A 79 -16.07 -13.77 -8.15
C GLN A 79 -17.11 -12.69 -8.51
N PRO A 80 -17.37 -12.45 -9.82
CA PRO A 80 -18.24 -11.35 -10.26
C PRO A 80 -19.66 -11.44 -9.69
N ASP A 81 -20.23 -12.65 -9.62
CA ASP A 81 -21.57 -12.90 -9.06
C ASP A 81 -21.66 -12.50 -7.59
N VAL A 82 -20.61 -12.76 -6.81
CA VAL A 82 -20.54 -12.40 -5.39
C VAL A 82 -20.50 -10.88 -5.24
N VAL A 83 -19.69 -10.21 -6.06
CA VAL A 83 -19.64 -8.74 -6.10
C VAL A 83 -20.99 -8.15 -6.53
N ASP A 84 -21.72 -8.80 -7.45
CA ASP A 84 -23.05 -8.35 -7.89
C ASP A 84 -24.08 -8.50 -6.76
N ALA A 85 -24.09 -9.64 -6.08
CA ALA A 85 -25.01 -9.89 -4.96
C ALA A 85 -24.81 -8.88 -3.82
N ILE A 86 -23.54 -8.62 -3.44
CA ILE A 86 -23.20 -7.61 -2.42
C ILE A 86 -23.58 -6.21 -2.90
N GLY A 87 -23.22 -5.88 -4.15
CA GLY A 87 -23.51 -4.58 -4.72
C GLY A 87 -25.01 -4.29 -4.81
N LEU A 88 -25.83 -5.30 -5.11
CA LEU A 88 -27.28 -5.18 -5.11
C LEU A 88 -27.84 -4.94 -3.70
N ARG A 89 -27.32 -5.66 -2.68
CA ARG A 89 -27.77 -5.53 -1.28
C ARG A 89 -27.49 -4.15 -0.70
N TYR A 90 -26.28 -3.63 -0.89
CA TYR A 90 -25.82 -2.38 -0.27
C TYR A 90 -25.87 -1.17 -1.20
N GLY A 91 -26.25 -1.34 -2.47
CA GLY A 91 -26.38 -0.24 -3.44
C GLY A 91 -25.04 0.26 -3.97
N PHE A 92 -24.08 -0.63 -4.25
CA PHE A 92 -22.80 -0.24 -4.85
C PHE A 92 -23.01 0.34 -6.25
N SER A 93 -22.34 1.46 -6.53
CA SER A 93 -22.37 2.05 -7.87
C SER A 93 -21.81 1.09 -8.93
N GLU A 94 -22.26 1.22 -10.18
CA GLU A 94 -21.70 0.46 -11.30
C GLU A 94 -20.18 0.68 -11.43
N ARG A 95 -19.71 1.89 -11.11
CA ARG A 95 -18.27 2.19 -11.07
C ARG A 95 -17.54 1.37 -10.03
N LEU A 96 -18.05 1.30 -8.79
CA LEU A 96 -17.40 0.54 -7.72
C LEU A 96 -17.38 -0.96 -8.04
N LYS A 97 -18.50 -1.51 -8.53
CA LYS A 97 -18.55 -2.91 -9.00
C LYS A 97 -17.56 -3.20 -10.12
N ALA A 98 -17.43 -2.29 -11.10
CA ALA A 98 -16.46 -2.43 -12.18
C ALA A 98 -15.01 -2.37 -11.68
N ILE A 99 -14.71 -1.49 -10.72
CA ILE A 99 -13.38 -1.41 -10.08
C ILE A 99 -13.04 -2.71 -9.36
N LEU A 100 -13.95 -3.22 -8.53
CA LEU A 100 -13.77 -4.47 -7.78
C LEU A 100 -13.58 -5.69 -8.70
N ARG A 101 -14.13 -5.66 -9.92
CA ARG A 101 -14.01 -6.74 -10.92
C ARG A 101 -12.82 -6.61 -11.85
N THR A 102 -12.06 -5.54 -11.73
CA THR A 102 -10.93 -5.32 -12.62
C THR A 102 -9.86 -6.38 -12.33
N THR A 103 -9.36 -7.05 -13.36
CA THR A 103 -8.26 -8.01 -13.22
C THR A 103 -6.93 -7.27 -12.99
N PRO A 104 -6.16 -7.64 -11.95
CA PRO A 104 -4.84 -7.06 -11.71
C PRO A 104 -3.86 -7.36 -12.86
N PRO A 105 -2.91 -6.46 -13.16
CA PRO A 105 -1.92 -6.67 -14.21
C PRO A 105 -0.93 -7.78 -13.83
N ALA A 106 -0.47 -8.55 -14.82
CA ALA A 106 0.46 -9.66 -14.60
C ALA A 106 1.80 -9.24 -13.98
N ASN A 107 2.31 -8.07 -14.36
CA ASN A 107 3.60 -7.55 -13.92
C ASN A 107 3.42 -6.16 -13.30
N SER A 108 3.28 -6.07 -11.97
CA SER A 108 3.19 -4.77 -11.26
C SER A 108 4.55 -4.10 -11.02
N SER A 109 5.64 -4.57 -11.66
CA SER A 109 7.00 -4.07 -11.46
C SER A 109 7.50 -3.14 -12.57
N GLU A 110 6.78 -3.01 -13.68
CA GLU A 110 7.20 -2.08 -14.71
C GLU A 110 6.70 -0.69 -14.34
N ALA A 111 7.65 0.23 -14.14
CA ALA A 111 7.41 1.66 -14.29
C ALA A 111 6.49 1.86 -15.49
N PRO A 112 5.56 2.83 -15.47
CA PRO A 112 4.58 2.99 -16.53
C PRO A 112 5.32 2.93 -17.86
N VAL A 113 5.02 1.89 -18.65
CA VAL A 113 5.53 1.81 -20.01
C VAL A 113 5.06 3.09 -20.63
N GLU A 114 5.98 4.00 -20.92
CA GLU A 114 5.73 5.14 -21.79
C GLU A 114 5.36 4.54 -23.15
N ASN A 115 4.10 4.12 -23.29
CA ASN A 115 3.47 3.86 -24.57
C ASN A 115 3.12 5.19 -25.25
N TYR A 116 3.93 6.22 -25.03
CA TYR A 116 4.27 7.15 -26.08
C TYR A 116 5.36 6.46 -26.88
N THR A 117 4.96 5.67 -27.87
CA THR A 117 5.76 5.59 -29.08
C THR A 117 5.88 7.01 -29.60
N ALA A 118 6.92 7.72 -29.15
CA ALA A 118 7.50 8.83 -29.86
C ALA A 118 8.07 8.24 -31.16
N GLU A 119 7.19 7.84 -32.07
CA GLU A 119 7.56 7.62 -33.45
C GLU A 119 8.02 8.98 -33.97
N LYS A 120 9.34 9.19 -33.97
CA LYS A 120 10.05 10.11 -34.88
C LYS A 120 9.36 11.46 -35.13
N GLU A 121 9.15 12.26 -34.10
CA GLU A 121 8.71 13.66 -34.28
C GLU A 121 9.83 14.69 -34.04
N PHE A 122 11.08 14.24 -33.87
CA PHE A 122 12.25 15.13 -33.76
C PHE A 122 12.93 15.46 -35.10
N ASP A 123 12.44 14.92 -36.23
CA ASP A 123 12.99 15.16 -37.58
C ASP A 123 11.94 15.69 -38.58
N LEU A 124 11.02 16.57 -38.13
CA LEU A 124 10.17 17.34 -39.04
C LEU A 124 10.62 18.81 -39.07
N PRO A 125 10.63 19.46 -40.25
CA PRO A 125 11.13 20.82 -40.39
C PRO A 125 10.31 21.79 -39.56
N SER A 126 11.03 22.65 -38.82
CA SER A 126 10.58 23.86 -38.13
C SER A 126 9.14 24.29 -38.46
N VAL A 127 8.27 24.24 -37.44
CA VAL A 127 6.97 24.90 -37.47
C VAL A 127 7.19 26.39 -37.85
N PRO A 128 6.42 26.97 -38.78
CA PRO A 128 6.51 28.40 -39.06
C PRO A 128 5.97 29.21 -37.88
N ASP A 129 6.63 30.34 -37.68
CA ASP A 129 6.40 31.38 -36.67
C ASP A 129 4.92 31.63 -36.31
N VAL A 130 4.63 31.67 -35.01
CA VAL A 130 3.30 31.87 -34.40
C VAL A 130 2.72 33.25 -34.73
N GLU A 131 3.54 34.20 -35.19
CA GLU A 131 3.12 35.55 -35.57
C GLU A 131 2.28 35.63 -36.88
N GLN A 132 2.13 34.54 -37.64
CA GLN A 132 1.41 34.58 -38.94
C GLN A 132 -0.11 34.31 -38.91
N GLY A 133 -0.73 34.15 -37.73
CA GLY A 133 -2.20 34.23 -37.60
C GLY A 133 -3.03 33.30 -38.51
N ILE A 134 -2.54 32.09 -38.80
CA ILE A 134 -3.29 31.11 -39.60
C ILE A 134 -4.25 30.35 -38.66
N PRO A 135 -5.57 30.27 -38.95
CA PRO A 135 -6.52 29.59 -38.06
C PRO A 135 -6.26 28.07 -38.08
N THR A 136 -5.85 27.51 -36.94
CA THR A 136 -5.74 26.06 -36.77
C THR A 136 -7.15 25.44 -36.83
N PRO A 137 -7.45 24.51 -37.76
CA PRO A 137 -8.79 23.94 -37.84
C PRO A 137 -9.09 23.07 -36.62
N LEU A 138 -10.16 23.42 -35.87
CA LEU A 138 -10.76 22.65 -34.75
C LEU A 138 -11.03 21.16 -35.07
N THR A 139 -10.99 20.79 -36.35
CA THR A 139 -11.12 19.43 -36.88
C THR A 139 -9.98 18.49 -36.48
N ARG A 140 -8.75 18.99 -36.26
CA ARG A 140 -7.60 18.13 -35.90
C ARG A 140 -7.70 17.60 -34.47
N LEU A 141 -8.03 18.43 -33.49
CA LEU A 141 -8.24 18.03 -32.09
C LEU A 141 -9.41 17.04 -31.94
N SER A 142 -10.46 17.21 -32.75
CA SER A 142 -11.61 16.31 -32.73
C SER A 142 -11.31 14.97 -33.41
N SER A 143 -10.39 14.91 -34.38
CA SER A 143 -9.93 13.64 -34.98
C SER A 143 -9.00 12.84 -34.07
N THR A 144 -8.09 13.47 -33.31
CA THR A 144 -7.25 12.79 -32.31
C THR A 144 -8.04 12.29 -31.11
N LEU A 145 -9.06 13.03 -30.66
CA LEU A 145 -9.99 12.57 -29.62
C LEU A 145 -10.92 11.43 -30.11
N LYS A 146 -11.30 11.42 -31.40
CA LYS A 146 -12.13 10.35 -31.99
C LYS A 146 -11.36 9.08 -32.35
N ALA A 147 -10.06 9.18 -32.59
CA ALA A 147 -9.18 8.03 -32.88
C ALA A 147 -8.68 7.31 -31.61
N ALA A 148 -8.88 7.88 -30.43
CA ALA A 148 -8.70 7.18 -29.17
C ALA A 148 -9.78 6.09 -29.06
N LYS A 149 -9.45 4.88 -29.50
CA LYS A 149 -10.22 3.67 -29.13
C LYS A 149 -10.47 3.74 -27.61
N PRO A 150 -11.64 3.34 -27.11
CA PRO A 150 -11.86 3.19 -25.68
C PRO A 150 -10.94 2.07 -25.21
N ASN A 151 -9.68 2.39 -24.91
CA ASN A 151 -8.84 1.53 -24.10
C ASN A 151 -9.63 1.35 -22.82
N THR A 152 -10.10 0.14 -22.58
CA THR A 152 -10.70 -0.27 -21.31
C THR A 152 -9.65 0.01 -20.25
N ARG A 153 -9.69 1.23 -19.67
CA ARG A 153 -8.64 1.69 -18.77
C ARG A 153 -8.72 0.82 -17.53
N ASN A 154 -7.78 -0.11 -17.40
CA ASN A 154 -7.63 -0.93 -16.21
C ASN A 154 -7.38 0.00 -15.01
N PHE A 155 -8.21 -0.12 -13.97
CA PHE A 155 -8.10 0.64 -12.73
C PHE A 155 -6.68 0.62 -12.16
N PHE A 156 -6.03 -0.55 -12.15
CA PHE A 156 -4.68 -0.71 -11.64
C PHE A 156 -3.65 0.07 -12.45
N ASN A 157 -3.82 0.19 -13.77
CA ASN A 157 -2.92 1.01 -14.60
C ASN A 157 -3.04 2.49 -14.26
N ILE A 158 -4.24 2.96 -13.90
CA ILE A 158 -4.44 4.32 -13.43
C ILE A 158 -3.79 4.48 -12.06
N ALA A 159 -4.06 3.57 -11.12
CA ALA A 159 -3.54 3.63 -9.76
C ALA A 159 -2.00 3.55 -9.71
N ALA A 160 -1.39 2.73 -10.57
CA ALA A 160 0.07 2.56 -10.67
C ALA A 160 0.81 3.82 -11.13
N ASN A 161 0.14 4.76 -11.79
CA ASN A 161 0.74 6.03 -12.19
C ASN A 161 0.92 7.01 -11.02
N PHE A 162 0.35 6.72 -9.84
CA PHE A 162 0.43 7.59 -8.67
C PHE A 162 1.32 6.98 -7.59
N SER A 163 2.10 7.83 -6.90
CA SER A 163 2.89 7.42 -5.74
C SER A 163 2.02 6.91 -4.58
N SER A 164 0.78 7.37 -4.50
CA SER A 164 -0.28 6.87 -3.64
C SER A 164 -1.62 7.17 -4.32
N TYR A 165 -2.46 6.15 -4.48
CA TYR A 165 -3.83 6.30 -4.92
C TYR A 165 -4.73 5.74 -3.81
N GLN A 166 -5.84 6.42 -3.54
CA GLN A 166 -6.82 6.05 -2.53
C GLN A 166 -8.21 6.41 -3.04
N SER A 167 -9.19 5.57 -2.76
CA SER A 167 -10.59 5.81 -3.12
C SER A 167 -11.46 5.85 -1.86
N ILE A 168 -12.50 6.67 -1.95
CA ILE A 168 -13.62 6.61 -1.02
C ILE A 168 -14.88 6.61 -1.87
N ASP A 169 -15.75 5.65 -1.61
CA ASP A 169 -17.03 5.49 -2.28
C ASP A 169 -18.09 5.42 -1.19
N ILE A 170 -19.08 6.31 -1.28
CA ILE A 170 -20.11 6.49 -0.24
C ILE A 170 -21.45 6.19 -0.89
N GLY A 171 -22.19 5.26 -0.32
CA GLY A 171 -23.58 5.00 -0.64
C GLY A 171 -24.50 5.33 0.54
N GLU A 172 -25.79 5.10 0.35
CA GLU A 172 -26.79 5.26 1.41
C GLU A 172 -26.55 4.29 2.58
N LYS A 173 -26.18 3.05 2.26
CA LYS A 173 -26.02 1.94 3.21
C LYS A 173 -24.58 1.57 3.52
N PHE A 174 -23.60 2.25 2.92
CA PHE A 174 -22.19 1.89 3.11
C PHE A 174 -21.21 3.05 2.94
N ILE A 175 -20.05 2.91 3.56
CA ILE A 175 -18.82 3.62 3.24
C ILE A 175 -17.76 2.59 2.82
N CYS A 176 -17.16 2.78 1.65
CA CYS A 176 -16.09 1.94 1.13
C CYS A 176 -14.82 2.77 1.02
N ILE A 177 -13.73 2.28 1.59
CA ILE A 177 -12.39 2.82 1.43
C ILE A 177 -11.56 1.85 0.60
N GLY A 178 -10.84 2.36 -0.39
CA GLY A 178 -9.86 1.60 -1.17
C GLY A 178 -8.49 2.25 -1.04
N ALA A 179 -7.46 1.44 -0.83
CA ALA A 179 -6.08 1.90 -0.75
C ALA A 179 -5.13 0.76 -1.12
N ASN A 180 -3.85 1.11 -1.24
CA ASN A 180 -2.78 0.12 -1.25
C ASN A 180 -2.37 -0.17 0.20
N TRP A 181 -2.44 -1.41 0.65
CA TRP A 181 -1.82 -1.85 1.90
C TRP A 181 -0.40 -2.37 1.63
N MET A 182 0.48 -2.14 2.59
CA MET A 182 1.88 -2.55 2.52
C MET A 182 2.05 -3.95 3.09
N HIS A 183 2.81 -4.79 2.39
CA HIS A 183 3.18 -6.12 2.85
C HIS A 183 4.71 -6.28 2.81
N PRO A 184 5.34 -6.75 3.91
CA PRO A 184 6.78 -7.00 3.95
C PRO A 184 7.08 -8.35 3.31
N ILE A 185 7.37 -8.36 2.01
CA ILE A 185 7.60 -9.59 1.25
C ILE A 185 9.08 -9.97 1.29
N GLU A 186 9.38 -11.14 1.82
CA GLU A 186 10.73 -11.70 1.77
C GLU A 186 10.97 -12.30 0.37
N ARG A 187 11.91 -11.73 -0.38
CA ARG A 187 12.35 -12.24 -1.69
C ARG A 187 13.29 -13.43 -1.52
N ASN A 188 13.50 -14.19 -2.60
CA ASN A 188 14.44 -15.32 -2.63
C ASN A 188 15.88 -14.96 -2.24
N SER A 189 16.25 -13.67 -2.33
CA SER A 189 17.54 -13.13 -1.88
C SER A 189 17.66 -13.02 -0.35
N GLY A 190 16.59 -13.29 0.40
CA GLY A 190 16.48 -13.04 1.85
C GLY A 190 16.25 -11.56 2.20
N VAL A 191 16.08 -10.70 1.19
CA VAL A 191 15.78 -9.27 1.40
C VAL A 191 14.26 -9.11 1.55
N VAL A 192 13.87 -8.40 2.61
CA VAL A 192 12.47 -8.00 2.81
C VAL A 192 12.23 -6.71 2.04
N GLU A 193 11.27 -6.75 1.12
CA GLU A 193 10.87 -5.63 0.29
C GLU A 193 9.42 -5.23 0.53
N PRO A 194 9.11 -3.93 0.57
CA PRO A 194 7.74 -3.44 0.59
C PRO A 194 7.02 -3.76 -0.72
N GLU A 195 5.91 -4.49 -0.63
CA GLU A 195 5.00 -4.68 -1.75
C GLU A 195 3.63 -4.06 -1.43
N ARG A 196 3.02 -3.43 -2.44
CA ARG A 196 1.70 -2.80 -2.33
C ARG A 196 0.68 -3.67 -3.02
N LEU A 197 -0.39 -3.99 -2.31
CA LEU A 197 -1.56 -4.64 -2.87
C LEU A 197 -2.79 -3.83 -2.53
N TRP A 198 -3.70 -3.76 -3.48
CA TRP A 198 -4.93 -3.02 -3.32
C TRP A 198 -5.94 -3.83 -2.52
N SER A 199 -6.57 -3.19 -1.53
CA SER A 199 -7.72 -3.75 -0.84
C SER A 199 -8.85 -2.73 -0.76
N TRP A 200 -10.04 -3.20 -0.45
CA TRP A 200 -11.18 -2.35 -0.13
C TRP A 200 -11.79 -2.83 1.17
N ILE A 201 -12.15 -1.90 2.04
CA ILE A 201 -12.85 -2.18 3.29
C ILE A 201 -14.14 -1.38 3.27
N VAL A 202 -15.24 -2.05 3.54
CA VAL A 202 -16.59 -1.49 3.50
C VAL A 202 -17.22 -1.64 4.87
N LEU A 203 -17.74 -0.56 5.42
CA LEU A 203 -18.59 -0.56 6.60
C LEU A 203 -20.02 -0.28 6.17
N CYS A 204 -20.95 -1.16 6.55
CA CYS A 204 -22.37 -1.07 6.20
C CYS A 204 -23.23 -0.61 7.38
N ASP A 205 -24.45 -0.18 7.09
CA ASP A 205 -25.48 0.23 8.05
C ASP A 205 -25.96 -0.90 8.98
N ASP A 206 -25.92 -2.15 8.51
CA ASP A 206 -26.44 -3.34 9.22
C ASP A 206 -25.41 -4.11 10.08
N ALA A 207 -24.37 -3.40 10.56
CA ALA A 207 -23.24 -3.98 11.31
C ALA A 207 -22.46 -5.07 10.54
N THR A 208 -22.43 -4.96 9.21
CA THR A 208 -21.58 -5.77 8.34
C THR A 208 -20.32 -5.00 7.93
N VAL A 209 -19.17 -5.65 8.05
CA VAL A 209 -17.92 -5.20 7.42
C VAL A 209 -17.59 -6.12 6.26
N ILE A 210 -17.20 -5.57 5.12
CA ILE A 210 -16.79 -6.34 3.94
C ILE A 210 -15.35 -5.98 3.60
N SER A 211 -14.48 -6.96 3.42
CA SER A 211 -13.13 -6.75 2.91
C SER A 211 -12.93 -7.46 1.58
N PHE A 212 -12.43 -6.71 0.60
CA PHE A 212 -12.02 -7.21 -0.71
C PHE A 212 -10.51 -7.06 -0.83
N HIS A 213 -9.84 -8.07 -1.36
CA HIS A 213 -8.39 -8.04 -1.54
C HIS A 213 -8.04 -8.38 -2.98
N GLU A 214 -7.18 -7.57 -3.59
CA GLU A 214 -6.60 -7.81 -4.91
C GLU A 214 -6.08 -9.24 -5.03
N ASP A 215 -6.19 -9.83 -6.23
CA ASP A 215 -5.59 -11.13 -6.50
C ASP A 215 -4.06 -11.05 -6.55
N PRO A 216 -3.33 -11.67 -5.61
CA PRO A 216 -1.87 -11.73 -5.67
C PRO A 216 -1.32 -12.67 -6.76
N ARG A 217 -2.16 -13.59 -7.30
CA ARG A 217 -1.73 -14.72 -8.14
C ARG A 217 -1.10 -14.41 -9.50
N PRO A 218 -1.13 -13.20 -10.09
CA PRO A 218 -0.40 -12.97 -11.33
C PRO A 218 1.13 -13.09 -11.19
N LYS A 219 1.66 -13.09 -9.96
CA LYS A 219 3.08 -13.31 -9.62
C LYS A 219 3.31 -14.82 -9.43
N ASP A 220 4.51 -15.37 -9.61
CA ASP A 220 4.82 -16.77 -9.27
C ASP A 220 4.69 -16.99 -7.75
N VAL A 221 3.45 -17.16 -7.29
CA VAL A 221 3.10 -17.06 -5.88
C VAL A 221 3.22 -18.43 -5.21
N ASP A 222 4.20 -18.55 -4.33
CA ASP A 222 4.32 -19.67 -3.41
C ASP A 222 3.34 -19.54 -2.22
N SER A 223 3.23 -20.60 -1.41
CA SER A 223 2.36 -20.57 -0.23
C SER A 223 2.85 -19.58 0.85
N LYS A 224 4.15 -19.25 0.88
CA LYS A 224 4.73 -18.35 1.89
C LYS A 224 4.28 -16.92 1.61
N TYR A 225 4.34 -16.48 0.37
CA TYR A 225 3.88 -15.18 -0.10
C TYR A 225 2.40 -14.96 0.22
N ILE A 226 1.51 -15.93 -0.09
CA ILE A 226 0.07 -15.81 0.24
C ILE A 226 -0.12 -15.60 1.73
N LYS A 227 0.56 -16.39 2.57
CA LYS A 227 0.47 -16.28 4.02
C LYS A 227 0.95 -14.93 4.51
N THR A 228 2.01 -14.37 3.92
CA THR A 228 2.51 -13.03 4.27
C THR A 228 1.50 -11.95 3.91
N VAL A 229 0.94 -11.96 2.69
CA VAL A 229 -0.07 -10.99 2.26
C VAL A 229 -1.33 -11.06 3.13
N ARG A 230 -1.77 -12.27 3.47
CA ARG A 230 -2.98 -12.48 4.29
C ARG A 230 -2.72 -12.37 5.80
N LYS A 231 -1.49 -12.10 6.24
CA LYS A 231 -1.09 -12.20 7.65
C LYS A 231 -1.97 -11.35 8.57
N ASN A 232 -2.21 -10.08 8.22
CA ASN A 232 -3.06 -9.21 9.04
C ASN A 232 -4.50 -9.73 9.10
N THR A 233 -5.09 -10.06 7.95
CA THR A 233 -6.44 -10.60 7.87
C THR A 233 -6.60 -11.90 8.67
N LEU A 234 -5.62 -12.79 8.63
CA LEU A 234 -5.61 -14.03 9.41
C LEU A 234 -5.44 -13.76 10.90
N SER A 235 -4.63 -12.76 11.28
CA SER A 235 -4.50 -12.31 12.67
C SER A 235 -5.84 -11.81 13.20
N VAL A 236 -6.51 -10.92 12.47
CA VAL A 236 -7.85 -10.40 12.82
C VAL A 236 -8.88 -11.54 12.90
N LEU A 237 -8.89 -12.46 11.93
CA LEU A 237 -9.78 -13.63 11.93
C LEU A 237 -9.57 -14.51 13.15
N SER A 238 -8.31 -14.78 13.51
CA SER A 238 -7.99 -15.63 14.65
C SER A 238 -8.59 -15.11 15.96
N GLN A 239 -8.63 -13.78 16.15
CA GLN A 239 -9.16 -13.12 17.34
C GLN A 239 -10.69 -13.13 17.45
N LEU A 240 -11.39 -13.46 16.36
CA LEU A 240 -12.86 -13.60 16.39
C LEU A 240 -13.31 -14.92 17.03
N SER A 241 -12.39 -15.82 17.39
CA SER A 241 -12.66 -17.02 18.18
C SER A 241 -12.12 -16.87 19.60
N ILE A 242 -12.78 -17.50 20.57
CA ILE A 242 -12.26 -17.58 21.95
C ILE A 242 -10.91 -18.29 22.04
N ILE A 243 -10.60 -19.15 21.07
CA ILE A 243 -9.34 -19.92 21.02
C ILE A 243 -8.16 -19.01 20.65
N GLY A 244 -8.40 -18.00 19.83
CA GLY A 244 -7.39 -17.04 19.40
C GLY A 244 -7.27 -15.81 20.30
N TRP A 245 -7.84 -15.82 21.51
CA TRP A 245 -7.73 -14.69 22.45
C TRP A 245 -6.28 -14.33 22.78
N ASP A 246 -5.43 -15.34 22.93
CA ASP A 246 -4.01 -15.15 23.26
C ASP A 246 -3.14 -15.01 21.99
N ALA A 247 -3.74 -15.08 20.80
CA ALA A 247 -3.05 -14.79 19.55
C ALA A 247 -2.87 -13.28 19.30
N ALA A 248 -3.63 -12.44 20.01
CA ALA A 248 -3.43 -11.00 20.01
C ALA A 248 -2.18 -10.67 20.84
N ASP A 249 -1.11 -10.21 20.20
CA ASP A 249 -0.02 -9.54 20.90
C ASP A 249 -0.57 -8.24 21.50
N GLY A 250 -0.48 -8.10 22.82
CA GLY A 250 -1.09 -6.98 23.56
C GLY A 250 -0.53 -5.59 23.19
N VAL A 251 0.55 -5.56 22.40
CA VAL A 251 1.12 -4.35 21.79
C VAL A 251 0.40 -3.97 20.49
N GLU A 252 -0.15 -4.94 19.76
CA GLU A 252 -0.62 -4.77 18.38
C GLU A 252 -2.14 -4.56 18.30
N LEU A 253 -2.94 -5.35 19.02
CA LEU A 253 -4.40 -5.40 18.85
C LEU A 253 -5.10 -5.61 20.21
N ILE A 254 -6.09 -4.77 20.54
CA ILE A 254 -7.01 -5.11 21.63
C ILE A 254 -7.96 -6.16 21.05
N SER A 255 -8.10 -7.30 21.73
CA SER A 255 -8.98 -8.38 21.27
C SER A 255 -10.36 -7.83 20.89
N LEU A 256 -10.76 -8.08 19.64
CA LEU A 256 -12.08 -7.75 19.08
C LEU A 256 -13.22 -8.33 19.92
N ARG A 257 -12.95 -9.46 20.59
CA ARG A 257 -13.85 -10.10 21.54
C ARG A 257 -13.32 -9.91 22.95
N GLN A 258 -14.10 -9.28 23.79
CA GLN A 258 -13.75 -9.08 25.19
C GLN A 258 -13.98 -10.38 26.00
N ARG A 259 -13.09 -10.66 26.96
CA ARG A 259 -13.21 -11.79 27.88
C ARG A 259 -14.46 -11.65 28.76
N ALA A 260 -14.98 -12.78 29.25
CA ALA A 260 -16.21 -12.84 30.04
C ALA A 260 -16.20 -11.85 31.23
N GLY A 261 -17.27 -11.06 31.37
CA GLY A 261 -17.45 -10.05 32.43
C GLY A 261 -17.58 -8.60 31.95
N SER A 262 -17.35 -8.33 30.66
CA SER A 262 -17.56 -7.01 30.05
C SER A 262 -18.97 -6.83 29.46
N LYS A 263 -19.32 -5.58 29.11
CA LYS A 263 -20.58 -5.23 28.44
C LYS A 263 -20.72 -6.04 27.14
N GLU A 264 -21.94 -6.52 26.85
CA GLU A 264 -22.23 -7.24 25.61
C GLU A 264 -21.93 -6.36 24.39
N LEU A 265 -21.20 -6.94 23.42
CA LEU A 265 -20.76 -6.26 22.21
C LEU A 265 -21.97 -6.03 21.31
N THR A 266 -22.29 -4.77 21.05
CA THR A 266 -23.33 -4.41 20.07
C THR A 266 -22.81 -4.64 18.66
N GLY A 267 -23.71 -4.84 17.69
CA GLY A 267 -23.33 -5.01 16.28
C GLY A 267 -22.49 -3.84 15.76
N ILE A 268 -22.93 -2.60 16.02
CA ILE A 268 -22.24 -1.38 15.56
C ILE A 268 -20.85 -1.27 16.19
N GLU A 269 -20.69 -1.59 17.47
CA GLU A 269 -19.40 -1.59 18.16
C GLU A 269 -18.46 -2.67 17.58
N GLY A 270 -18.98 -3.89 17.35
CA GLY A 270 -18.24 -4.97 16.74
C GLY A 270 -17.77 -4.64 15.32
N ALA A 271 -18.66 -4.12 14.48
CA ALA A 271 -18.37 -3.71 13.12
C ALA A 271 -17.39 -2.53 13.06
N SER A 272 -17.58 -1.49 13.88
CA SER A 272 -16.67 -0.33 13.93
C SER A 272 -15.26 -0.72 14.37
N ASN A 273 -15.15 -1.58 15.36
CA ASN A 273 -13.85 -2.09 15.83
C ASN A 273 -13.19 -2.97 14.78
N LEU A 274 -13.94 -3.86 14.13
CA LEU A 274 -13.42 -4.69 13.05
C LEU A 274 -12.94 -3.83 11.86
N PHE A 275 -13.71 -2.81 11.50
CA PHE A 275 -13.33 -1.85 10.45
C PHE A 275 -11.99 -1.17 10.77
N TYR A 276 -11.77 -0.77 12.02
CA TYR A 276 -10.48 -0.27 12.49
C TYR A 276 -9.35 -1.30 12.35
N TYR A 277 -9.54 -2.53 12.84
CA TYR A 277 -8.46 -3.54 12.83
C TYR A 277 -8.13 -4.09 11.45
N LEU A 278 -9.08 -4.06 10.51
CA LEU A 278 -8.78 -4.37 9.11
C LEU A 278 -8.02 -3.22 8.43
N PHE A 279 -8.27 -1.98 8.86
CA PHE A 279 -7.54 -0.81 8.37
C PHE A 279 -6.10 -0.79 8.89
N ASP A 280 -5.91 -1.08 10.18
CA ASP A 280 -4.63 -1.02 10.87
C ASP A 280 -3.78 -2.29 10.64
N ASP A 281 -2.70 -2.16 9.86
CA ASP A 281 -1.61 -3.14 9.77
C ASP A 281 -0.31 -2.50 10.30
N TRP A 282 -0.31 -2.22 11.60
CA TRP A 282 0.84 -1.62 12.27
C TRP A 282 2.10 -2.49 12.19
N THR A 283 1.95 -3.82 12.25
CA THR A 283 3.07 -4.77 12.18
C THR A 283 3.80 -4.68 10.85
N ALA A 284 3.08 -4.63 9.72
CA ALA A 284 3.70 -4.43 8.42
C ALA A 284 4.38 -3.06 8.32
N THR A 285 3.72 -2.01 8.83
CA THR A 285 4.25 -0.64 8.85
C THR A 285 5.56 -0.55 9.63
N TYR A 286 5.61 -1.11 10.83
CA TYR A 286 6.80 -1.10 11.68
C TYR A 286 7.93 -1.95 11.09
N THR A 287 7.62 -3.14 10.57
CA THR A 287 8.60 -4.01 9.90
C THR A 287 9.28 -3.26 8.75
N LEU A 288 8.50 -2.53 7.95
CA LEU A 288 9.02 -1.70 6.87
C LEU A 288 9.93 -0.58 7.39
N LEU A 289 9.49 0.14 8.43
CA LEU A 289 10.27 1.23 9.03
C LEU A 289 11.65 0.72 9.51
N MET A 290 11.69 -0.44 10.18
CA MET A 290 12.93 -1.09 10.60
C MET A 290 13.84 -1.45 9.41
N VAL A 291 13.28 -1.96 8.32
CA VAL A 291 14.05 -2.31 7.11
C VAL A 291 14.65 -1.05 6.47
N LEU A 292 13.87 0.03 6.36
CA LEU A 292 14.32 1.31 5.81
C LEU A 292 15.42 1.94 6.69
N GLN A 293 15.24 1.96 8.01
CA GLN A 293 16.23 2.40 8.99
C GLN A 293 17.54 1.62 8.86
N GLY A 294 17.46 0.29 8.84
CA GLY A 294 18.63 -0.55 8.71
C GLY A 294 19.38 -0.35 7.39
N ASN A 295 18.66 -0.10 6.30
CA ASN A 295 19.27 0.16 5.00
C ASN A 295 19.96 1.52 4.94
N LEU A 296 19.33 2.57 5.49
CA LEU A 296 19.93 3.90 5.60
C LEU A 296 21.21 3.87 6.43
N GLU A 297 21.18 3.22 7.60
CA GLU A 297 22.34 3.13 8.50
C GLU A 297 23.50 2.35 7.86
N LYS A 298 23.22 1.26 7.13
CA LYS A 298 24.25 0.54 6.35
C LYS A 298 24.89 1.45 5.29
N LEU A 299 24.09 2.27 4.62
CA LEU A 299 24.56 3.16 3.56
C LEU A 299 25.39 4.32 4.15
N ARG A 300 24.95 4.89 5.27
CA ARG A 300 25.70 5.87 6.06
C ARG A 300 27.08 5.33 6.45
N LYS A 301 27.15 4.13 7.05
CA LYS A 301 28.44 3.51 7.42
C LYS A 301 29.34 3.29 6.21
N LYS A 302 28.79 2.85 5.08
CA LYS A 302 29.56 2.67 3.83
C LYS A 302 30.11 3.98 3.30
N ILE A 303 29.31 5.04 3.31
CA ILE A 303 29.76 6.39 2.90
C ILE A 303 30.91 6.79 3.81
N MET A 304 30.71 6.79 5.13
CA MET A 304 31.72 7.21 6.10
C MET A 304 33.02 6.39 5.98
N ALA A 305 32.95 5.06 5.87
CA ALA A 305 34.13 4.21 5.71
C ALA A 305 34.84 4.41 4.35
N GLY A 306 34.08 4.66 3.29
CA GLY A 306 34.62 4.93 1.97
C GLY A 306 35.33 6.28 1.84
N LEU A 307 35.00 7.23 2.73
CA LEU A 307 35.72 8.51 2.83
C LEU A 307 37.20 8.29 3.20
N ASP A 308 37.49 7.32 4.07
CA ASP A 308 38.83 7.04 4.60
C ASP A 308 39.75 6.32 3.58
N GLN A 309 39.19 5.59 2.61
CA GLN A 309 39.95 4.60 1.81
C GLN A 309 40.49 5.11 0.45
N ASN A 310 40.50 6.42 0.17
CA ASN A 310 41.08 6.99 -1.07
C ASN A 310 40.56 6.36 -2.39
N ARG A 311 39.32 5.86 -2.45
CA ARG A 311 38.68 5.31 -3.67
C ARG A 311 37.28 5.91 -3.95
N PRO A 312 37.18 7.21 -4.26
CA PRO A 312 35.90 7.91 -4.43
C PRO A 312 35.06 7.37 -5.61
N ASP A 313 35.65 7.07 -6.76
CA ASP A 313 34.90 6.76 -7.99
C ASP A 313 34.17 5.41 -7.97
N ALA A 314 34.73 4.41 -7.28
CA ALA A 314 34.09 3.10 -7.11
C ALA A 314 32.92 3.19 -6.11
N LEU A 315 33.06 4.04 -5.10
CA LEU A 315 32.03 4.32 -4.11
C LEU A 315 30.84 5.06 -4.73
N ALA A 316 31.11 6.05 -5.60
CA ALA A 316 30.11 6.84 -6.34
C ALA A 316 29.12 5.96 -7.10
N LYS A 317 29.68 5.02 -7.88
CA LYS A 317 28.93 4.15 -8.79
C LYS A 317 28.00 3.19 -8.06
N GLU A 318 28.33 2.80 -6.82
CA GLU A 318 27.49 1.90 -6.03
C GLU A 318 26.50 2.66 -5.12
N ILE A 319 26.91 3.78 -4.53
CA ILE A 319 26.17 4.44 -3.45
C ILE A 319 25.10 5.40 -3.97
N ILE A 320 25.40 6.19 -5.00
CA ILE A 320 24.44 7.19 -5.52
C ILE A 320 23.15 6.52 -6.00
N PRO A 321 23.18 5.43 -6.79
CA PRO A 321 21.95 4.74 -7.18
C PRO A 321 21.17 4.21 -5.97
N LYS A 322 21.86 3.68 -4.95
CA LYS A 322 21.22 3.16 -3.73
C LYS A 322 20.58 4.25 -2.88
N LEU A 323 21.22 5.41 -2.74
CA LEU A 323 20.64 6.60 -2.08
C LEU A 323 19.41 7.09 -2.85
N TYR A 324 19.48 7.11 -4.18
CA TYR A 324 18.37 7.54 -5.03
C TYR A 324 17.16 6.61 -4.89
N GLU A 325 17.36 5.29 -5.00
CA GLU A 325 16.28 4.31 -4.85
C GLU A 325 15.67 4.35 -3.45
N LEU A 326 16.50 4.48 -2.40
CA LEU A 326 16.01 4.63 -1.04
C LEU A 326 15.20 5.93 -0.86
N GLY A 327 15.67 7.05 -1.42
CA GLY A 327 14.95 8.32 -1.40
C GLY A 327 13.62 8.27 -2.15
N LYS A 328 13.58 7.60 -3.32
CA LYS A 328 12.36 7.35 -4.08
C LYS A 328 11.37 6.52 -3.26
N LEU A 329 11.84 5.46 -2.60
CA LEU A 329 11.02 4.61 -1.74
C LEU A 329 10.48 5.38 -0.53
N LEU A 330 11.30 6.20 0.13
CA LEU A 330 10.88 7.04 1.26
C LEU A 330 9.79 8.03 0.86
N ARG A 331 9.98 8.79 -0.23
CA ARG A 331 8.95 9.73 -0.74
C ARG A 331 7.66 9.00 -1.12
N SER A 332 7.78 7.84 -1.77
CA SER A 332 6.62 7.02 -2.11
C SER A 332 5.85 6.58 -0.86
N ASN A 333 6.55 6.22 0.22
CA ASN A 333 5.91 5.89 1.50
C ASN A 333 5.32 7.13 2.19
N GLN A 334 5.99 8.28 2.13
CA GLN A 334 5.45 9.54 2.66
C GLN A 334 4.07 9.84 2.07
N HIS A 335 3.92 9.73 0.75
CA HIS A 335 2.62 9.92 0.08
C HIS A 335 1.58 8.89 0.49
N LEU A 336 1.98 7.63 0.71
CA LEU A 336 1.09 6.58 1.16
C LEU A 336 0.53 6.86 2.56
N PHE A 337 1.40 7.10 3.53
CA PHE A 337 1.02 7.37 4.92
C PHE A 337 0.25 8.69 5.06
N LYS A 338 0.59 9.71 4.26
CA LYS A 338 -0.20 10.94 4.18
C LYS A 338 -1.62 10.66 3.66
N GLY A 339 -1.73 9.74 2.72
CA GLY A 339 -3.01 9.22 2.28
C GLY A 339 -3.78 8.57 3.43
N TYR A 340 -3.16 7.67 4.19
CA TYR A 340 -3.84 7.04 5.33
C TYR A 340 -4.36 8.06 6.34
N GLU A 341 -3.60 9.11 6.67
CA GLU A 341 -4.10 10.20 7.51
C GLU A 341 -5.36 10.87 6.93
N ASN A 342 -5.40 11.06 5.61
CA ASN A 342 -6.55 11.64 4.92
C ASN A 342 -7.77 10.71 4.97
N LEU A 343 -7.57 9.39 4.81
CA LEU A 343 -8.65 8.41 4.96
C LEU A 343 -9.18 8.40 6.39
N ILE A 344 -8.30 8.37 7.39
CA ILE A 344 -8.70 8.44 8.81
C ILE A 344 -9.53 9.70 9.07
N THR A 345 -9.07 10.86 8.61
CA THR A 345 -9.81 12.13 8.74
C THR A 345 -11.20 12.06 8.11
N ARG A 346 -11.37 11.31 7.02
CA ARG A 346 -12.69 11.11 6.38
C ARG A 346 -13.56 10.11 7.15
N ILE A 347 -12.99 9.03 7.67
CA ILE A 347 -13.69 8.04 8.50
C ILE A 347 -14.24 8.70 9.77
N LEU A 348 -13.45 9.56 10.43
CA LEU A 348 -13.87 10.27 11.64
C LEU A 348 -15.09 11.19 11.43
N LYS A 349 -15.43 11.56 10.19
CA LYS A 349 -16.66 12.32 9.90
C LYS A 349 -17.94 11.51 10.10
N TYR A 350 -17.84 10.18 10.17
CA TYR A 350 -18.93 9.25 10.40
C TYR A 350 -19.04 8.85 11.88
N GLU A 351 -18.42 9.60 12.78
CA GLU A 351 -18.57 9.39 14.22
C GLU A 351 -20.06 9.36 14.60
N TYR A 352 -20.43 8.29 15.31
CA TYR A 352 -21.75 8.15 15.90
C TYR A 352 -21.96 9.22 16.97
N LYS A 353 -22.95 10.09 16.76
CA LYS A 353 -23.31 11.15 17.71
C LYS A 353 -24.56 10.75 18.48
N GLU A 354 -24.41 10.43 19.77
CA GLU A 354 -25.57 10.22 20.64
C GLU A 354 -26.46 11.46 20.67
N GLY A 355 -27.75 11.31 20.32
CA GLY A 355 -28.75 12.36 20.37
C GLY A 355 -28.92 13.20 19.10
N GLY A 356 -28.24 12.85 18.00
CA GLY A 356 -28.60 13.36 16.67
C GLY A 356 -29.86 12.68 16.13
N ASP A 357 -30.60 13.36 15.27
CA ASP A 357 -31.76 12.82 14.53
C ASP A 357 -31.33 11.78 13.47
N SER A 358 -30.35 10.94 13.81
CA SER A 358 -29.82 9.89 12.94
C SER A 358 -30.84 8.76 12.91
N SER A 359 -31.42 8.55 11.74
CA SER A 359 -32.17 7.33 11.45
C SER A 359 -31.29 6.11 11.76
N PRO A 360 -31.87 5.01 12.29
CA PRO A 360 -31.14 3.79 12.61
C PRO A 360 -30.49 3.09 11.39
N GLU A 361 -30.67 3.63 10.19
CA GLU A 361 -30.18 3.11 8.90
C GLU A 361 -28.94 3.86 8.38
N GLN A 362 -28.34 4.75 9.17
CA GLN A 362 -27.15 5.48 8.75
C GLN A 362 -25.85 4.78 9.18
N VAL A 363 -24.92 4.64 8.23
CA VAL A 363 -23.56 4.16 8.48
C VAL A 363 -22.87 5.05 9.52
N SER A 364 -22.38 4.44 10.59
CA SER A 364 -21.73 5.16 11.69
C SER A 364 -20.56 4.38 12.30
N VAL A 365 -19.61 5.11 12.85
CA VAL A 365 -18.42 4.59 13.53
C VAL A 365 -18.52 4.93 15.01
N THR A 366 -18.43 3.95 15.89
CA THR A 366 -18.55 4.19 17.33
C THR A 366 -17.40 5.05 17.87
N GLN A 367 -17.67 5.78 18.96
CA GLN A 367 -16.68 6.66 19.58
C GLN A 367 -15.41 5.93 20.03
N SER A 368 -15.52 4.67 20.46
CA SER A 368 -14.38 3.83 20.82
C SER A 368 -13.46 3.57 19.62
N ALA A 369 -14.03 3.25 18.45
CA ALA A 369 -13.29 3.07 17.22
C ALA A 369 -12.70 4.41 16.72
N CYS A 370 -13.45 5.52 16.81
CA CYS A 370 -12.94 6.85 16.48
C CYS A 370 -11.67 7.19 17.27
N ARG A 371 -11.66 6.98 18.59
CA ARG A 371 -10.45 7.20 19.43
C ARG A 371 -9.27 6.34 19.00
N ARG A 372 -9.51 5.12 18.52
CA ARG A 372 -8.44 4.26 17.99
C ARG A 372 -7.90 4.79 16.67
N PHE A 373 -8.78 5.25 15.78
CA PHE A 373 -8.39 5.92 14.54
C PHE A 373 -7.60 7.21 14.80
N GLU A 374 -8.00 8.03 15.76
CA GLU A 374 -7.25 9.24 16.19
C GLU A 374 -5.84 8.87 16.67
N ARG A 375 -5.74 7.86 17.56
CA ARG A 375 -4.44 7.37 18.01
C ARG A 375 -3.59 6.83 16.87
N LEU A 376 -4.18 6.12 15.91
CA LEU A 376 -3.48 5.63 14.73
C LEU A 376 -3.01 6.79 13.84
N GLN A 377 -3.83 7.84 13.68
CA GLN A 377 -3.44 9.05 12.96
C GLN A 377 -2.22 9.72 13.61
N ASP A 378 -2.22 9.85 14.93
CA ASP A 378 -1.07 10.37 15.68
C ASP A 378 0.16 9.49 15.50
N ASN A 379 0.03 8.16 15.60
CA ASN A 379 1.13 7.22 15.40
C ASN A 379 1.72 7.34 13.98
N ILE A 380 0.86 7.42 12.95
CA ILE A 380 1.29 7.61 11.56
C ILE A 380 2.05 8.95 11.44
N ARG A 381 1.54 10.03 12.02
CA ARG A 381 2.18 11.34 12.00
C ARG A 381 3.55 11.31 12.66
N PHE A 382 3.59 10.92 13.94
CA PHE A 382 4.76 11.11 14.79
C PHE A 382 5.83 10.03 14.59
N LEU A 383 5.43 8.79 14.30
CA LEU A 383 6.39 7.68 14.21
C LEU A 383 6.82 7.39 12.76
N VAL A 384 5.92 7.58 11.79
CA VAL A 384 6.18 7.22 10.39
C VAL A 384 6.53 8.45 9.56
N LEU A 385 5.65 9.44 9.48
CA LEU A 385 5.84 10.59 8.61
C LEU A 385 7.05 11.44 9.03
N ASN A 386 7.18 11.76 10.32
CA ASN A 386 8.34 12.51 10.83
C ASN A 386 9.66 11.76 10.59
N TYR A 387 9.68 10.45 10.86
CA TYR A 387 10.87 9.64 10.58
C TYR A 387 11.25 9.65 9.10
N VAL A 388 10.25 9.48 8.21
CA VAL A 388 10.49 9.51 6.76
C VAL A 388 11.00 10.87 6.30
N GLU A 389 10.47 11.97 6.86
CA GLU A 389 10.93 13.32 6.57
C GLU A 389 12.38 13.54 7.02
N GLU A 390 12.73 13.12 8.23
CA GLU A 390 14.11 13.15 8.73
C GLU A 390 15.05 12.32 7.87
N ALA A 391 14.64 11.10 7.48
CA ALA A 391 15.44 10.22 6.63
C ALA A 391 15.65 10.78 5.21
N ILE A 392 14.65 11.46 4.64
CA ILE A 392 14.80 12.19 3.37
C ILE A 392 15.84 13.30 3.51
N GLY A 393 15.75 14.09 4.60
CA GLY A 393 16.73 15.13 4.90
C GLY A 393 18.15 14.58 5.10
N GLU A 394 18.29 13.43 5.76
CA GLU A 394 19.58 12.74 5.91
C GLU A 394 20.16 12.31 4.55
N ILE A 395 19.34 11.74 3.65
CA ILE A 395 19.79 11.37 2.29
C ILE A 395 20.28 12.59 1.51
N GLU A 396 19.57 13.71 1.58
CA GLU A 396 19.99 14.96 0.93
C GLU A 396 21.30 15.48 1.52
N GLY A 397 21.46 15.42 2.84
CA GLY A 397 22.70 15.75 3.53
C GLY A 397 23.88 14.85 3.13
N LEU A 398 23.65 13.54 3.00
CA LEU A 398 24.63 12.57 2.53
C LEU A 398 25.03 12.82 1.08
N HIS A 399 24.07 13.14 0.20
CA HIS A 399 24.34 13.50 -1.19
C HIS A 399 25.23 14.74 -1.30
N ASN A 400 24.91 15.80 -0.55
CA ASN A 400 25.69 17.03 -0.51
C ASN A 400 27.10 16.80 0.04
N THR A 401 27.22 16.04 1.14
CA THR A 401 28.51 15.70 1.74
C THR A 401 29.39 14.94 0.75
N TYR A 402 28.82 13.96 0.06
CA TYR A 402 29.52 13.20 -0.97
C TYR A 402 30.02 14.11 -2.11
N PHE A 403 29.16 14.99 -2.63
CA PHE A 403 29.53 15.92 -3.71
C PHE A 403 30.64 16.90 -3.30
N ASN A 404 30.53 17.47 -2.10
CA ASN A 404 31.54 18.39 -1.56
C ASN A 404 32.91 17.72 -1.43
N ILE A 405 32.93 16.48 -0.94
CA ILE A 405 34.20 15.74 -0.75
C ILE A 405 34.80 15.34 -2.10
N THR A 406 33.98 14.94 -3.07
CA THR A 406 34.45 14.62 -4.42
C THR A 406 35.10 15.86 -5.05
N THR A 407 34.43 17.01 -4.97
CA THR A 407 34.94 18.30 -5.46
C THR A 407 36.25 18.70 -4.77
N GLN A 408 36.36 18.50 -3.45
CA GLN A 408 37.60 18.77 -2.71
C GLN A 408 38.76 17.89 -3.19
N LYS A 409 38.51 16.59 -3.42
CA LYS A 409 39.52 15.66 -3.92
C LYS A 409 39.99 16.02 -5.33
N ASP A 410 39.08 16.37 -6.23
CA ASP A 410 39.40 16.81 -7.59
C ASP A 410 40.26 18.09 -7.58
N SER A 411 39.92 19.03 -6.69
CA SER A 411 40.71 20.25 -6.49
C SER A 411 42.13 19.94 -5.97
N MET A 412 42.26 19.03 -5.00
CA MET A 412 43.58 18.58 -4.50
C MET A 412 44.40 17.85 -5.57
N ALA A 413 43.77 16.99 -6.38
CA ALA A 413 44.43 16.30 -7.48
C ALA A 413 44.94 17.29 -8.54
N THR A 414 44.11 18.28 -8.89
CA THR A 414 44.46 19.36 -9.83
C THR A 414 45.59 20.22 -9.28
N ALA A 415 45.57 20.57 -8.00
CA ALA A 415 46.65 21.32 -7.35
C ALA A 415 47.98 20.55 -7.37
N LYS A 416 47.96 19.23 -7.08
CA LYS A 416 49.14 18.36 -7.19
C LYS A 416 49.67 18.28 -8.62
N LEU A 417 48.78 18.12 -9.60
CA LEU A 417 49.15 18.07 -11.02
C LEU A 417 49.79 19.38 -11.47
N THR A 418 49.22 20.51 -11.07
CA THR A 418 49.74 21.85 -11.36
C THR A 418 51.10 22.08 -10.71
N SER A 419 51.27 21.66 -9.45
CA SER A 419 52.57 21.73 -8.75
C SER A 419 53.64 20.90 -9.48
N ASN A 420 53.33 19.66 -9.85
CA ASN A 420 54.23 18.79 -10.59
C ASN A 420 54.58 19.35 -11.97
N ALA A 421 53.59 19.88 -12.71
CA ALA A 421 53.81 20.52 -14.00
C ALA A 421 54.70 21.77 -13.87
N THR A 422 54.50 22.56 -12.81
CA THR A 422 55.34 23.73 -12.51
C THR A 422 56.77 23.29 -12.18
N LEU A 423 56.94 22.19 -11.45
CA LEU A 423 58.25 21.66 -11.08
C LEU A 423 58.98 21.08 -12.30
N LEU A 424 58.28 20.36 -13.17
CA LEU A 424 58.78 19.91 -14.47
C LEU A 424 59.18 21.08 -15.38
N SER A 425 58.36 22.13 -15.44
CA SER A 425 58.68 23.36 -16.17
C SER A 425 59.95 24.02 -15.64
N LYS A 426 60.09 24.14 -14.32
CA LYS A 426 61.32 24.66 -13.68
C LYS A 426 62.55 23.80 -13.99
N LEU A 427 62.43 22.47 -13.93
CA LEU A 427 63.51 21.56 -14.33
C LEU A 427 63.86 21.72 -15.82
N GLY A 428 62.87 21.79 -16.70
CA GLY A 428 63.09 22.02 -18.13
C GLY A 428 63.85 23.30 -18.42
N VAL A 429 63.52 24.41 -17.74
CA VAL A 429 64.27 25.69 -17.86
C VAL A 429 65.71 25.59 -17.32
N LEU A 430 65.95 24.74 -16.31
CA LEU A 430 67.28 24.48 -15.77
C LEU A 430 68.16 23.62 -16.70
N PHE A 431 67.56 22.70 -17.47
CA PHE A 431 68.30 21.79 -18.36
C PHE A 431 68.40 22.28 -19.82
N LEU A 432 67.50 23.17 -20.25
CA LEU A 432 67.56 23.82 -21.58
C LEU A 432 68.91 24.52 -21.89
N PRO A 433 69.60 25.21 -20.95
CA PRO A 433 70.90 25.82 -21.21
C PRO A 433 72.07 24.83 -21.22
N LEU A 434 71.93 23.68 -20.55
CA LEU A 434 72.99 22.67 -20.44
C LEU A 434 73.10 21.82 -21.71
N ASP A 435 71.97 21.47 -22.33
CA ASP A 435 71.96 20.74 -23.61
C ASP A 435 72.49 21.61 -24.77
N ALA A 436 72.27 22.93 -24.71
CA ALA A 436 72.83 23.88 -25.68
C ALA A 436 74.35 24.09 -25.54
N PHE A 437 74.94 23.77 -24.38
CA PHE A 437 76.37 23.93 -24.11
C PHE A 437 77.17 22.61 -24.30
N VAL A 438 76.51 21.46 -24.27
CA VAL A 438 77.14 20.13 -24.51
C VAL A 438 77.07 19.70 -25.98
N GLY A 439 76.26 20.36 -26.81
CA GLY A 439 76.13 20.12 -28.25
C GLY A 439 76.93 21.06 -29.18
N GLY A 440 77.91 21.80 -28.66
CA GLY A 440 78.76 22.74 -29.42
C GLY A 440 80.12 22.17 -29.79
#